data_AF-A0A1S0TET4-F1
#
_entry.id   AF-A0A1S0TET4-F1
#
_cell.length_a   1.000
_cell.length_b   1.000
_cell.length_c   1.000
_cell.angle_alpha   90.00
_cell.angle_beta   90.00
_cell.angle_gamma   90.00
#
_symmetry.space_group_name_H-M   'P 1'
#
loop_
_entity.id
_entity.type
_entity.pdbx_description
1 polymer ?
#
loop_
_entity_poly.entity_id
_entity_poly.type
_entity_poly.pdbx_seq_one_letter_code
_entity_poly.pdbx_strand_id
1 'polypeptide(L)'
;MVLKLAVLVIVVICLYSQEGMANANFKLVTCKSLKPIEGGDIVYHLKDGKMRGVDSTAYLVCKPEFVPVGYNVSTCCYDGIWRPELGYFNSFHFNY
;
A
#
# COMPACT_ATOMS: atom_id res chain seq x y z
N MET A 1 -10.98 -16.41 -5.86
CA MET A 1 -9.88 -16.57 -6.85
C MET A 1 -9.29 -15.25 -7.36
N VAL A 2 -9.98 -14.11 -7.22
CA VAL A 2 -9.53 -12.79 -7.71
C VAL A 2 -8.30 -12.23 -6.96
N LEU A 3 -8.20 -12.50 -5.65
CA LEU A 3 -7.11 -11.98 -4.81
C LEU A 3 -5.71 -12.52 -5.21
N LYS A 4 -5.63 -13.75 -5.71
CA LYS A 4 -4.34 -14.38 -6.09
C LYS A 4 -3.72 -13.74 -7.33
N LEU A 5 -4.54 -13.35 -8.32
CA LEU A 5 -4.02 -12.69 -9.53
C LEU A 5 -3.54 -11.26 -9.24
N ALA A 6 -4.27 -10.49 -8.44
CA ALA A 6 -3.89 -9.12 -8.10
C ALA A 6 -2.53 -9.07 -7.36
N VAL A 7 -2.28 -10.02 -6.46
CA VAL A 7 -1.00 -10.14 -5.75
C VAL A 7 0.14 -10.46 -6.70
N LEU A 8 -0.07 -11.38 -7.65
CA LEU A 8 0.95 -11.72 -8.66
C LEU A 8 1.32 -10.51 -9.53
N VAL A 9 0.33 -9.71 -9.95
CA VAL A 9 0.60 -8.50 -10.77
C VAL A 9 1.38 -7.46 -9.97
N ILE A 10 1.05 -7.23 -8.69
CA ILE A 10 1.77 -6.27 -7.84
C ILE A 10 3.21 -6.73 -7.60
N VAL A 11 3.43 -8.02 -7.35
CA VAL A 11 4.78 -8.59 -7.21
C VAL A 11 5.57 -8.40 -8.49
N VAL A 12 4.99 -8.67 -9.66
CA VAL A 12 5.64 -8.44 -10.96
C VAL A 12 6.00 -6.96 -11.14
N ILE A 13 5.10 -6.02 -10.81
CA ILE A 13 5.37 -4.57 -10.89
C ILE A 13 6.50 -4.16 -9.93
N CYS A 14 6.52 -4.67 -8.70
CA CYS A 14 7.62 -4.38 -7.78
C CYS A 14 8.94 -5.04 -8.24
N LEU A 15 8.92 -6.22 -8.86
CA LEU A 15 10.13 -6.85 -9.41
C LEU A 15 10.66 -6.06 -10.62
N TYR A 16 9.80 -5.53 -11.48
CA TYR A 16 10.19 -4.58 -12.53
C TYR A 16 10.78 -3.28 -11.99
N SER A 17 10.54 -2.91 -10.73
CA SER A 17 11.23 -1.78 -10.10
C SER A 17 12.66 -2.10 -9.63
N GLN A 18 13.14 -3.35 -9.78
CA GLN A 18 14.49 -3.79 -9.40
C GLN A 18 15.58 -3.50 -10.45
N GLU A 19 15.26 -2.81 -11.55
CA GLU A 19 16.18 -2.39 -12.62
C GLU A 19 17.27 -1.47 -12.06
N GLY A 20 18.26 -2.02 -11.34
CA GLY A 20 19.32 -1.23 -10.71
C GLY A 20 20.10 -1.86 -9.55
N MET A 21 19.84 -3.10 -9.11
CA MET A 21 20.63 -3.74 -8.02
C MET A 21 21.90 -4.44 -8.53
N ALA A 22 22.72 -3.75 -9.33
CA ALA A 22 24.04 -4.21 -9.76
C ALA A 22 25.16 -3.31 -9.21
N ASN A 23 25.07 -2.88 -7.95
CA ASN A 23 26.22 -2.41 -7.18
C ASN A 23 25.89 -2.46 -5.69
N ALA A 24 26.79 -3.03 -4.89
CA ALA A 24 26.59 -3.27 -3.47
C ALA A 24 26.57 -1.96 -2.68
N ASN A 25 25.39 -1.35 -2.57
CA ASN A 25 25.04 -0.47 -1.47
C ASN A 25 23.57 -0.75 -1.14
N PHE A 26 23.33 -1.63 -0.17
CA PHE A 26 21.98 -1.96 0.31
C PHE A 26 21.42 -0.74 1.04
N LYS A 27 20.91 0.22 0.28
CA LYS A 27 20.18 1.36 0.82
C LYS A 27 18.90 0.79 1.41
N LEU A 28 18.70 1.00 2.71
CA LEU A 28 17.46 0.62 3.37
C LEU A 28 16.33 1.45 2.76
N VAL A 29 15.57 0.86 1.85
CA VAL A 29 14.41 1.52 1.24
C VAL A 29 13.23 1.41 2.18
N THR A 30 12.65 2.56 2.51
CA THR A 30 11.46 2.68 3.35
C THR A 30 10.49 3.59 2.62
N CYS A 31 9.26 3.12 2.43
CA CYS A 31 8.23 3.95 1.81
C CYS A 31 7.80 5.07 2.75
N LYS A 32 7.41 6.20 2.15
CA LYS A 32 6.94 7.38 2.90
C LYS A 32 5.69 7.04 3.67
N SER A 33 5.50 7.65 4.84
CA SER A 33 4.20 7.60 5.51
C SER A 33 3.14 8.24 4.62
N LEU A 34 2.08 7.49 4.35
CA LEU A 34 0.89 7.98 3.66
C LEU A 34 0.19 9.01 4.55
N LYS A 35 -0.40 10.03 3.93
CA LYS A 35 -1.14 11.06 4.66
C LYS A 35 -2.41 10.45 5.26
N PRO A 36 -2.84 10.88 6.46
CA PRO A 36 -4.16 10.54 6.97
C PRO A 36 -5.23 10.99 5.96
N ILE A 37 -6.17 10.12 5.64
CA ILE A 37 -7.31 10.43 4.77
C ILE A 37 -8.53 10.55 5.68
N GLU A 38 -9.28 11.64 5.55
CA GLU A 38 -10.50 11.86 6.34
C GLU A 38 -11.53 10.76 6.03
N GLY A 39 -12.13 10.17 7.07
CA GLY A 39 -13.07 9.04 6.94
C GLY A 39 -12.51 7.67 7.34
N GLY A 40 -11.25 7.60 7.77
CA GLY A 40 -10.65 6.35 8.25
C GLY A 40 -9.20 6.47 8.67
N ASP A 41 -8.54 5.32 8.78
CA ASP A 41 -7.14 5.18 9.18
C ASP A 41 -6.38 4.31 8.16
N ILE A 42 -5.08 4.57 8.03
CA ILE A 42 -4.17 3.72 7.25
C ILE A 42 -3.36 2.87 8.22
N VAL A 43 -3.54 1.56 8.14
CA VAL A 43 -2.87 0.59 9.02
C VAL A 43 -1.74 -0.08 8.25
N TYR A 44 -0.56 -0.13 8.84
CA TYR A 44 0.62 -0.76 8.24
C TYR A 44 0.88 -2.11 8.89
N HIS A 45 1.04 -3.15 8.10
CA HIS A 45 1.49 -4.45 8.58
C HIS A 45 3.02 -4.46 8.67
N LEU A 46 3.52 -4.85 9.84
CA LEU A 46 4.95 -4.97 10.10
C LEU A 46 5.48 -6.20 9.35
N LYS A 47 6.54 -6.02 8.56
CA LYS A 47 7.29 -7.13 7.98
C LYS A 47 8.69 -7.11 8.59
N ASP A 48 9.10 -8.23 9.18
CA ASP A 48 10.42 -8.39 9.82
C ASP A 48 10.74 -7.30 10.86
N GLY A 49 9.73 -6.86 11.63
CA GLY A 49 9.86 -5.81 12.64
C GLY A 49 10.05 -4.39 12.09
N LYS A 50 10.00 -4.20 10.76
CA LYS A 50 10.13 -2.89 10.11
C LYS A 50 8.78 -2.43 9.57
N MET A 51 8.38 -1.24 10.01
CA MET A 51 7.20 -0.55 9.49
C MET A 51 7.58 0.17 8.19
N ARG A 52 6.78 0.02 7.13
CA ARG A 52 6.99 0.68 5.81
C ARG A 52 8.26 0.26 5.06
N GLY A 53 8.90 -0.84 5.46
CA GLY A 53 9.98 -1.45 4.67
C GLY A 53 9.47 -2.02 3.35
N VAL A 54 10.39 -2.36 2.44
CA VAL A 54 10.02 -3.08 1.21
C VAL A 54 9.20 -4.33 1.54
N ASP A 55 8.19 -4.61 0.71
CA ASP A 55 7.18 -5.67 0.88
C ASP A 55 6.26 -5.52 2.10
N SER A 56 6.38 -4.45 2.89
CA SER A 56 5.35 -4.14 3.88
C SER A 56 4.06 -3.72 3.19
N THR A 57 2.94 -3.92 3.87
CA THR A 57 1.60 -3.69 3.31
C THR A 57 0.89 -2.60 4.11
N ALA A 58 0.27 -1.66 3.40
CA ALA A 58 -0.63 -0.65 3.95
C ALA A 58 -2.08 -1.02 3.61
N TYR A 59 -2.96 -0.87 4.59
CA TYR A 59 -4.39 -1.16 4.49
C TYR A 59 -5.19 0.13 4.75
N LEU A 60 -6.16 0.38 3.87
CA LEU A 60 -7.15 1.42 4.05
C LEU A 60 -8.28 0.88 4.92
N VAL A 61 -8.47 1.44 6.12
CA VAL A 61 -9.49 1.01 7.08
C VAL A 61 -10.49 2.14 7.30
N CYS A 62 -11.73 1.94 6.89
CA CYS A 62 -12.77 2.96 7.00
C CYS A 62 -13.32 3.06 8.43
N LYS A 63 -13.65 4.27 8.86
CA LYS A 63 -14.54 4.48 10.00
C LYS A 63 -15.97 4.07 9.63
N PRO A 64 -16.82 3.80 10.64
CA PRO A 64 -18.27 3.70 10.41
C PRO A 64 -18.75 4.94 9.64
N GLU A 65 -19.68 4.76 8.71
CA GLU A 65 -20.23 5.79 7.78
C GLU A 65 -19.39 6.12 6.55
N PHE A 66 -18.24 5.47 6.34
CA PHE A 66 -17.43 5.63 5.14
C PHE A 66 -17.23 4.30 4.41
N VAL A 67 -17.03 4.37 3.09
CA VAL A 67 -16.61 3.23 2.27
C VAL A 67 -15.33 3.50 1.49
N PRO A 68 -14.52 2.45 1.27
CA PRO A 68 -13.31 2.58 0.49
C PRO A 68 -13.68 2.68 -0.99
N VAL A 69 -13.11 3.66 -1.69
CA VAL A 69 -13.20 3.79 -3.15
C VAL A 69 -11.79 3.62 -3.73
N GLY A 70 -11.62 2.65 -4.62
CA GLY A 70 -10.31 2.28 -5.20
C GLY A 70 -9.63 1.11 -4.48
N TYR A 71 -8.29 1.07 -4.51
CA TYR A 71 -7.52 0.00 -3.86
C TYR A 71 -7.44 0.22 -2.35
N ASN A 72 -7.87 -0.78 -1.58
CA ASN A 72 -7.80 -0.76 -0.12
C ASN A 72 -6.48 -1.34 0.42
N VAL A 73 -5.60 -1.83 -0.44
CA VAL A 73 -4.32 -2.44 -0.07
C VAL A 73 -3.23 -1.92 -0.99
N SER A 74 -2.08 -1.57 -0.41
CA SER A 74 -0.89 -1.16 -1.14
C SER A 74 0.37 -1.78 -0.56
N THR A 75 1.35 -2.09 -1.41
CA THR A 75 2.62 -2.69 -1.01
C THR A 75 3.76 -1.73 -1.28
N CYS A 76 4.73 -1.68 -0.37
CA CYS A 76 5.94 -0.88 -0.54
C CYS A 76 6.91 -1.57 -1.50
N CYS A 77 7.17 -0.98 -2.67
CA CYS A 77 8.13 -1.52 -3.63
C CYS A 77 9.59 -1.05 -3.33
N TYR A 78 10.55 -1.63 -4.06
CA TYR A 78 12.00 -1.40 -3.90
C TYR A 78 12.46 0.03 -4.24
N ASP A 79 11.62 0.84 -4.88
CA ASP A 79 11.86 2.25 -5.17
C ASP A 79 11.30 3.20 -4.09
N GLY A 80 10.70 2.65 -3.03
CA GLY A 80 10.10 3.43 -1.95
C GLY A 80 8.72 3.99 -2.27
N ILE A 81 8.09 3.49 -3.34
CA ILE A 81 6.75 3.89 -3.78
C ILE A 81 5.73 2.81 -3.39
N TRP A 82 4.60 3.26 -2.87
CA TRP A 82 3.43 2.42 -2.58
C TRP A 82 2.69 2.06 -3.86
N ARG A 83 2.50 0.77 -4.14
CA ARG A 83 1.75 0.29 -5.31
C ARG A 83 0.76 -0.83 -4.95
N PRO A 84 -0.46 -0.80 -5.51
CA PRO A 84 -1.06 0.32 -6.24
C PRO A 84 -1.28 1.54 -5.33
N GLU A 85 -1.53 2.73 -5.90
CA GLU A 85 -1.89 3.89 -5.09
C GLU A 85 -3.16 3.58 -4.28
N LEU A 86 -3.14 3.91 -2.99
CA LEU A 86 -4.31 3.69 -2.14
C LEU A 86 -5.48 4.56 -2.60
N GLY A 87 -6.66 3.98 -2.50
CA GLY A 87 -7.92 4.68 -2.67
C GLY A 87 -8.19 5.72 -1.58
N TYR A 88 -9.40 6.25 -1.59
CA TYR A 88 -9.87 7.24 -0.63
C TYR A 88 -11.17 6.78 0.03
N PHE A 89 -11.57 7.47 1.09
CA PHE A 89 -12.83 7.23 1.78
C PHE A 89 -13.94 8.10 1.18
N ASN A 90 -15.09 7.50 0.88
CA ASN A 90 -16.29 8.23 0.49
C ASN A 90 -17.35 8.11 1.58
N SER A 91 -17.99 9.22 1.96
CA SER A 91 -19.05 9.21 2.97
C SER A 91 -20.33 8.57 2.44
N PHE A 92 -20.97 7.76 3.26
CA PHE A 92 -22.34 7.30 3.05
C PHE A 92 -23.29 8.42 3.48
N HIS A 93 -23.67 9.30 2.55
CA HIS A 93 -24.85 10.14 2.78
C HIS A 93 -26.10 9.30 2.56
N PHE A 94 -26.72 8.82 3.65
CA PHE A 94 -28.10 8.36 3.59
C PHE A 94 -28.98 9.59 3.35
N ASN A 95 -29.30 9.87 2.09
CA ASN A 95 -30.44 10.73 1.78
C ASN A 95 -31.70 9.93 2.10
N TYR A 96 -32.25 10.15 3.30
CA TYR A 96 -33.62 9.76 3.65
C TYR A 96 -34.59 10.86 3.22
#